data_AF-A0A293MLD9-F1
#
_entry.id   AF-A0A293MLD9-F1
#
_cell.length_a   1.000
_cell.length_b   1.000
_cell.length_c   1.000
_cell.angle_alpha   90.00
_cell.angle_beta   90.00
_cell.angle_gamma   90.00
#
_symmetry.space_group_name_H-M   'P 1'
#
loop_
_entity.id
_entity.type
_entity.pdbx_description
1 polymer ?
#
loop_
_entity_poly.entity_id
_entity_poly.type
_entity_poly.pdbx_seq_one_letter_code
_entity_poly.pdbx_strand_id
1 'polypeptide(L)'
;MRIQVVDKEPPQVTYCPEDIRVNTTSDEAEVHWNEPQFSDNSGGTITITPNQRSGDLLTYGTHQIVYRAVDPSKNVALCKFNVHVSKSRCTYYPPPVNGALTCEEMMHGDLCEVLCNENYDFVSIPAEYYICDANLTWTTEPEGLSVPWPDCSVHQI
;
A
#
# COMPACT_ATOMS: atom_id res chain seq x y z
N MET A 1 1.39 -61.17 -2.43
CA MET A 1 2.14 -59.94 -2.76
C MET A 1 1.16 -58.78 -2.77
N ARG A 2 1.49 -57.67 -2.09
CA ARG A 2 0.71 -56.43 -2.13
C ARG A 2 1.54 -55.44 -2.94
N ILE A 3 1.10 -55.11 -4.14
CA ILE A 3 1.73 -54.07 -4.95
C ILE A 3 1.36 -52.74 -4.30
N GLN A 4 2.34 -52.03 -3.75
CA GLN A 4 2.16 -50.65 -3.32
C GLN A 4 2.44 -49.77 -4.53
N VAL A 5 1.38 -49.18 -5.10
CA VAL A 5 1.52 -48.14 -6.10
C VAL A 5 1.87 -46.86 -5.34
N VAL A 6 3.12 -46.43 -5.45
CA VAL A 6 3.60 -45.17 -4.89
C VAL A 6 3.40 -44.10 -5.95
N ASP A 7 2.60 -43.11 -5.63
CA ASP A 7 2.42 -41.96 -6.49
C ASP A 7 3.64 -41.03 -6.44
N LYS A 8 4.04 -40.53 -7.60
CA LYS A 8 5.21 -39.68 -7.83
C LYS A 8 4.85 -38.38 -8.54
N GLU A 9 3.59 -38.18 -8.89
CA GLU A 9 3.15 -36.98 -9.58
C GLU A 9 2.88 -35.88 -8.54
N PRO A 10 3.43 -34.68 -8.70
CA PRO A 10 3.10 -33.57 -7.83
C PRO A 10 1.68 -33.06 -8.12
N PRO A 11 1.04 -32.41 -7.13
CA PRO A 11 -0.21 -31.70 -7.36
C PRO A 11 -0.10 -30.72 -8.53
N GLN A 12 -1.16 -30.60 -9.30
CA GLN A 12 -1.29 -29.57 -10.32
C GLN A 12 -1.90 -28.30 -9.73
N VAL A 13 -1.35 -27.15 -10.11
CA VAL A 13 -1.92 -25.84 -9.78
C VAL A 13 -3.05 -25.56 -10.78
N THR A 14 -4.30 -25.63 -10.33
CA THR A 14 -5.47 -25.37 -11.20
C THR A 14 -5.80 -23.89 -11.28
N TYR A 15 -5.49 -23.14 -10.22
CA TYR A 15 -5.62 -21.69 -10.18
C TYR A 15 -4.53 -21.09 -9.31
N CYS A 16 -3.91 -20.02 -9.80
CA CYS A 16 -2.94 -19.20 -9.07
C CYS A 16 -3.25 -17.74 -9.40
N PRO A 17 -3.38 -16.84 -8.42
CA PRO A 17 -3.56 -15.42 -8.67
C PRO A 17 -2.42 -14.83 -9.50
N GLU A 18 -2.75 -13.78 -10.26
CA GLU A 18 -1.73 -12.90 -10.85
C GLU A 18 -1.22 -11.91 -9.80
N ASP A 19 -0.18 -11.14 -10.16
CA ASP A 19 0.36 -10.10 -9.30
C ASP A 19 -0.68 -9.00 -9.02
N ILE A 20 -0.81 -8.62 -7.76
CA ILE A 20 -1.83 -7.69 -7.27
C ILE A 20 -1.17 -6.35 -6.96
N ARG A 21 -1.88 -5.26 -7.25
CA ARG A 21 -1.48 -3.89 -6.90
C ARG A 21 -2.54 -3.26 -6.03
N VAL A 22 -2.13 -2.76 -4.87
CA VAL A 22 -2.99 -2.08 -3.90
C VAL A 22 -2.37 -0.73 -3.57
N ASN A 23 -3.20 0.28 -3.44
CA ASN A 23 -2.80 1.59 -2.95
C ASN A 23 -3.39 1.79 -1.55
N THR A 24 -2.59 2.33 -0.63
CA THR A 24 -3.04 2.70 0.72
C THR A 24 -2.55 4.11 1.07
N THR A 25 -3.34 4.83 1.86
CA THR A 25 -2.93 6.09 2.49
C THR A 25 -2.38 5.87 3.90
N SER A 26 -2.54 4.67 4.44
CA SER A 26 -1.96 4.25 5.72
C SER A 26 -0.61 3.56 5.51
N ASP A 27 0.03 3.14 6.59
CA ASP A 27 1.28 2.38 6.55
C ASP A 27 1.08 0.91 6.15
N GLU A 28 -0.15 0.41 6.37
CA GLU A 28 -0.58 -0.94 6.04
C GLU A 28 -1.82 -0.93 5.15
N ALA A 29 -2.05 -2.03 4.44
CA ALA A 29 -3.25 -2.28 3.66
C ALA A 29 -3.78 -3.68 3.96
N GLU A 30 -5.07 -3.82 4.24
CA GLU A 30 -5.73 -5.12 4.22
C GLU A 30 -5.88 -5.55 2.76
N VAL A 31 -5.24 -6.67 2.38
CA VAL A 31 -5.24 -7.13 0.99
C VAL A 31 -5.95 -8.47 0.87
N HIS A 32 -6.94 -8.52 -0.02
CA HIS A 32 -7.68 -9.73 -0.33
C HIS A 32 -7.33 -10.27 -1.71
N TRP A 33 -7.21 -11.59 -1.79
CA TRP A 33 -7.09 -12.35 -3.02
C TRP A 33 -7.89 -13.65 -2.94
N ASN A 34 -8.21 -14.21 -4.11
CA ASN A 34 -8.77 -15.56 -4.19
C ASN A 34 -7.67 -16.58 -3.92
N GLU A 35 -7.89 -17.51 -3.00
CA GLU A 35 -6.87 -18.50 -2.66
C GLU A 35 -6.55 -19.42 -3.86
N PRO A 36 -5.28 -19.81 -4.06
CA PRO A 36 -4.88 -20.76 -5.09
C PRO A 36 -5.59 -22.11 -4.95
N GLN A 37 -5.87 -22.74 -6.09
CA GLN A 37 -6.47 -24.07 -6.15
C GLN A 37 -5.48 -25.09 -6.70
N PHE A 38 -5.55 -26.31 -6.16
CA PHE A 38 -4.70 -27.42 -6.54
C PHE A 38 -5.55 -28.67 -6.73
N SER A 39 -5.15 -29.53 -7.68
CA SER A 39 -5.77 -30.84 -7.91
C SER A 39 -4.69 -31.90 -8.07
N ASP A 40 -4.98 -33.13 -7.66
CA ASP A 40 -4.02 -34.22 -7.73
C ASP A 40 -4.74 -35.53 -8.07
N ASN A 41 -4.05 -36.46 -8.74
CA ASN A 41 -4.63 -37.74 -9.17
C ASN A 41 -4.47 -38.87 -8.14
N SER A 42 -3.80 -38.65 -7.01
CA SER A 42 -3.67 -39.63 -5.93
C SER A 42 -4.99 -39.99 -5.26
N GLY A 43 -6.03 -39.16 -5.44
CA GLY A 43 -7.34 -39.31 -4.78
C GLY A 43 -7.31 -39.00 -3.28
N GLY A 44 -6.17 -38.56 -2.74
CA GLY A 44 -6.02 -38.14 -1.36
C GLY A 44 -6.20 -36.64 -1.15
N THR A 45 -6.28 -36.23 0.12
CA THR A 45 -6.38 -34.81 0.49
C THR A 45 -5.03 -34.11 0.41
N ILE A 46 -4.96 -33.04 -0.36
CA ILE A 46 -3.79 -32.16 -0.47
C ILE A 46 -3.77 -31.21 0.73
N THR A 47 -2.60 -31.04 1.35
CA THR A 47 -2.37 -30.03 2.40
C THR A 47 -1.80 -28.77 1.77
N ILE A 48 -2.48 -27.63 1.95
CA ILE A 48 -2.06 -26.33 1.43
C ILE A 48 -1.58 -25.46 2.60
N THR A 49 -0.39 -24.86 2.48
CA THR A 49 0.20 -23.99 3.50
C THR A 49 0.69 -22.68 2.87
N PRO A 50 0.08 -21.53 3.20
CA PRO A 50 0.54 -20.22 2.77
C PRO A 50 1.62 -19.63 3.70
N ASN A 51 2.45 -18.72 3.19
CA ASN A 51 3.29 -17.84 4.01
C ASN A 51 2.55 -16.60 4.54
N GLN A 52 1.54 -16.13 3.81
CA GLN A 52 0.64 -15.02 4.17
C GLN A 52 -0.77 -15.36 3.66
N ARG A 53 -1.80 -14.95 4.40
CA ARG A 53 -3.21 -15.26 4.12
C ARG A 53 -3.94 -14.06 3.53
N SER A 54 -4.95 -14.36 2.72
CA SER A 54 -5.87 -13.34 2.22
C SER A 54 -6.58 -12.66 3.40
N GLY A 55 -6.54 -11.32 3.44
CA GLY A 55 -7.01 -10.51 4.56
C GLY A 55 -5.93 -10.15 5.60
N ASP A 56 -4.67 -10.58 5.42
CA ASP A 56 -3.58 -10.08 6.26
C ASP A 56 -3.31 -8.58 5.96
N LEU A 57 -2.88 -7.83 6.99
CA LEU A 57 -2.37 -6.47 6.85
C LEU A 57 -0.94 -6.52 6.30
N LEU A 58 -0.71 -5.85 5.18
CA LEU A 58 0.58 -5.77 4.51
C LEU A 58 1.09 -4.33 4.47
N THR A 59 2.34 -4.14 4.91
CA THR A 59 3.01 -2.82 4.84
C THR A 59 3.28 -2.40 3.40
N TYR A 60 3.55 -1.11 3.17
CA TYR A 60 4.01 -0.64 1.87
C TYR A 60 5.26 -1.41 1.39
N GLY A 61 5.28 -1.77 0.11
CA GLY A 61 6.35 -2.57 -0.49
C GLY A 61 5.83 -3.72 -1.34
N THR A 62 6.74 -4.66 -1.67
CA THR A 62 6.42 -5.86 -2.44
C THR A 62 6.49 -7.08 -1.54
N HIS A 63 5.37 -7.80 -1.42
CA HIS A 63 5.26 -9.04 -0.66
C HIS A 63 5.11 -10.21 -1.62
N GLN A 64 6.03 -11.18 -1.57
CA GLN A 64 5.89 -12.40 -2.35
C GLN A 64 5.01 -13.39 -1.58
N ILE A 65 3.83 -13.70 -2.12
CA ILE A 65 2.92 -14.68 -1.58
C ILE A 65 3.27 -16.05 -2.16
N VAL A 66 3.35 -17.06 -1.29
CA VAL A 66 3.73 -18.42 -1.64
C VAL A 66 2.76 -19.40 -0.97
N TYR A 67 2.02 -20.12 -1.79
CA TYR A 67 1.19 -21.24 -1.36
C TYR A 67 1.88 -22.55 -1.70
N ARG A 68 2.06 -23.41 -0.70
CA ARG A 68 2.69 -24.73 -0.82
C ARG A 68 1.65 -25.83 -0.67
N ALA A 69 1.43 -26.58 -1.74
CA ALA A 69 0.57 -27.76 -1.75
C ALA A 69 1.41 -29.04 -1.61
N VAL A 70 0.96 -29.98 -0.78
CA VAL A 70 1.61 -31.26 -0.50
C VAL A 70 0.59 -32.38 -0.58
N ASP A 71 0.86 -33.39 -1.39
CA ASP A 71 0.01 -34.58 -1.48
C ASP A 71 0.32 -35.60 -0.34
N PRO A 72 -0.40 -36.73 -0.26
CA PRO A 72 -0.10 -37.79 0.71
C PRO A 72 1.27 -38.46 0.50
N SER A 73 1.75 -38.48 -0.75
CA SER A 73 3.03 -39.06 -1.18
C SER A 73 4.24 -38.15 -0.94
N LYS A 74 4.01 -36.95 -0.39
CA LYS A 74 4.97 -35.87 -0.14
C LYS A 74 5.51 -35.19 -1.40
N ASN A 75 4.87 -35.32 -2.54
CA ASN A 75 5.14 -34.47 -3.70
C ASN A 75 4.59 -33.05 -3.44
N VAL A 76 5.20 -32.06 -4.08
CA VAL A 76 5.00 -30.65 -3.73
C VAL A 76 4.74 -29.82 -4.98
N ALA A 77 3.77 -28.92 -4.89
CA ALA A 77 3.51 -27.88 -5.87
C ALA A 77 3.50 -26.50 -5.20
N LEU A 78 3.91 -25.47 -5.95
CA LEU A 78 3.98 -24.10 -5.47
C LEU A 78 3.20 -23.18 -6.40
N CYS A 79 2.38 -22.31 -5.82
CA CYS A 79 1.85 -21.12 -6.49
C CYS A 79 2.50 -19.89 -5.86
N LYS A 80 2.96 -18.95 -6.69
CA LYS A 80 3.64 -17.73 -6.27
C LYS A 80 3.11 -16.54 -7.06
N PHE A 81 2.82 -15.45 -6.36
CA PHE A 81 2.43 -14.16 -6.93
C PHE A 81 2.90 -13.04 -6.01
N ASN A 82 3.03 -11.84 -6.54
CA ASN A 82 3.44 -10.67 -5.77
C ASN A 82 2.24 -9.80 -5.42
N VAL A 83 2.24 -9.25 -4.22
CA VAL A 83 1.36 -8.16 -3.82
C VAL A 83 2.20 -6.90 -3.67
N HIS A 84 1.93 -5.91 -4.51
CA HIS A 84 2.57 -4.61 -4.48
C HIS A 84 1.66 -3.61 -3.77
N VAL A 85 2.03 -3.21 -2.55
CA VAL A 85 1.36 -2.17 -1.78
C VAL A 85 2.10 -0.86 -1.98
N SER A 86 1.45 0.11 -2.62
CA SER A 86 2.01 1.45 -2.84
C SER A 86 1.36 2.45 -1.89
N LYS A 87 2.17 3.36 -1.34
CA LYS A 87 1.66 4.46 -0.51
C LYS A 87 1.22 5.60 -1.42
N SER A 88 -0.07 5.87 -1.45
CA SER A 88 -0.61 7.07 -2.10
C SER A 88 -0.38 8.27 -1.19
N ARG A 89 0.06 9.38 -1.77
CA ARG A 89 0.23 10.67 -1.08
C ARG A 89 -0.50 11.75 -1.87
N CYS A 90 -0.85 12.84 -1.20
CA CYS A 90 -1.38 14.01 -1.90
C CYS A 90 -0.38 14.56 -2.92
N THR A 91 -0.91 15.37 -3.84
CA THR A 91 -0.07 16.18 -4.73
C THR A 91 0.94 16.96 -3.89
N TYR A 92 2.22 16.73 -4.17
CA TYR A 92 3.30 17.45 -3.52
C TYR A 92 3.39 18.87 -4.08
N TYR A 93 3.28 19.86 -3.19
CA TYR A 93 3.57 21.25 -3.47
C TYR A 93 4.90 21.63 -2.79
N PRO A 94 5.78 22.40 -3.47
CA PRO A 94 7.03 22.85 -2.88
C PRO A 94 6.79 23.91 -1.79
N PRO A 95 7.72 24.10 -0.84
CA PRO A 95 7.64 25.17 0.13
C PRO A 95 7.44 26.55 -0.52
N PRO A 96 6.80 27.51 0.16
CA PRO A 96 6.67 28.88 -0.34
C PRO A 96 8.03 29.45 -0.73
N VAL A 97 8.09 30.20 -1.83
CA VAL A 97 9.29 30.96 -2.19
C VAL A 97 9.61 31.94 -1.05
N ASN A 98 10.86 31.94 -0.56
CA ASN A 98 11.31 32.67 0.63
C ASN A 98 10.56 32.30 1.93
N GLY A 99 10.03 31.09 2.00
CA GLY A 99 9.43 30.53 3.21
C GLY A 99 9.87 29.10 3.47
N ALA A 100 9.19 28.49 4.43
CA ALA A 100 9.35 27.11 4.83
C ALA A 100 7.97 26.44 4.88
N LEU A 101 7.96 25.13 4.64
CA LEU A 101 6.83 24.24 4.80
C LEU A 101 7.22 23.21 5.84
N THR A 102 6.40 23.06 6.88
CA THR A 102 6.50 21.95 7.84
C THR A 102 5.26 21.09 7.67
N CYS A 103 5.44 19.77 7.60
CA CYS A 103 4.34 18.82 7.47
C CYS A 103 4.50 17.72 8.52
N GLU A 104 3.41 17.44 9.23
CA GLU A 104 3.29 16.35 10.18
C GLU A 104 2.38 15.27 9.61
N GLU A 105 2.84 14.02 9.70
CA GLU A 105 2.07 12.86 9.24
C GLU A 105 0.96 12.57 10.26
N MET A 106 -0.28 12.67 9.79
CA MET A 106 -1.47 12.31 10.55
C MET A 106 -1.88 10.86 10.27
N MET A 107 -2.86 10.35 11.03
CA MET A 107 -3.24 8.93 10.99
C MET A 107 -3.62 8.41 9.59
N HIS A 108 -3.98 9.26 8.62
CA HIS A 108 -4.28 8.88 7.24
C HIS A 108 -4.05 10.05 6.25
N GLY A 109 -3.04 10.90 6.49
CA GLY A 109 -2.87 12.14 5.73
C GLY A 109 -1.70 13.00 6.24
N ASP A 110 -1.59 14.22 5.73
CA ASP A 110 -0.55 15.17 6.14
C ASP A 110 -1.20 16.48 6.62
N LEU A 111 -0.73 17.04 7.74
CA LEU A 111 -1.07 18.40 8.17
C LEU A 111 0.16 19.28 8.00
N CYS A 112 0.03 20.34 7.22
CA CYS A 112 1.13 21.22 6.89
C CYS A 112 0.86 22.66 7.32
N GLU A 113 1.91 23.32 7.78
CA GLU A 113 1.95 24.75 8.09
C GLU A 113 3.03 25.42 7.25
N VAL A 114 2.80 26.69 6.90
CA VAL A 114 3.73 27.51 6.12
C VAL A 114 4.15 28.73 6.90
N LEU A 115 5.42 29.11 6.75
CA LEU A 115 6.02 30.28 7.41
C LEU A 115 6.88 31.04 6.41
N CYS A 116 6.89 32.37 6.50
CA CYS A 116 7.84 33.19 5.76
C CYS A 116 9.16 33.34 6.53
N ASN A 117 10.26 33.46 5.78
CA ASN A 117 11.57 33.77 6.36
C ASN A 117 11.60 35.22 6.89
N GLU A 118 12.61 35.53 7.70
CA GLU A 118 12.81 36.88 8.26
C GLU A 118 12.82 37.95 7.15
N ASN A 119 12.07 39.04 7.36
CA ASN A 119 11.86 40.17 6.43
C ASN A 119 10.95 39.90 5.22
N TYR A 120 10.25 38.77 5.18
CA TYR A 120 9.24 38.47 4.16
C TYR A 120 7.84 38.33 4.77
N ASP A 121 6.82 38.60 3.98
CA ASP A 121 5.40 38.43 4.33
C ASP A 121 4.65 37.76 3.18
N PHE A 122 3.55 37.08 3.48
CA PHE A 122 2.78 36.35 2.49
C PHE A 122 2.10 37.28 1.48
N VAL A 123 2.09 36.90 0.20
CA VAL A 123 1.42 37.68 -0.86
C VAL A 123 -0.11 37.71 -0.71
N SER A 124 -0.67 36.73 -0.01
CA SER A 124 -2.09 36.66 0.34
C SER A 124 -2.24 35.91 1.67
N ILE A 125 -3.40 36.03 2.31
CA ILE A 125 -3.66 35.38 3.60
C ILE A 125 -3.48 33.85 3.47
N PRO A 126 -2.52 33.23 4.18
CA PRO A 126 -2.38 31.78 4.21
C PRO A 126 -3.45 31.14 5.10
N ALA A 127 -3.63 29.83 4.96
CA ALA A 127 -4.37 29.05 5.95
C ALA A 127 -3.53 28.85 7.21
N GLU A 128 -4.19 28.62 8.34
CA GLU A 128 -3.52 28.19 9.58
C GLU A 128 -3.00 26.77 9.38
N TYR A 129 -3.82 25.88 8.81
CA TYR A 129 -3.43 24.52 8.47
C TYR A 129 -3.84 24.14 7.05
N TYR A 130 -2.97 23.41 6.36
CA TYR A 130 -3.24 22.74 5.09
C TYR A 130 -3.32 21.25 5.35
N ILE A 131 -4.46 20.63 5.08
CA ILE A 131 -4.73 19.24 5.46
C ILE A 131 -4.89 18.40 4.18
N CYS A 132 -4.01 17.44 3.99
CA CYS A 132 -4.17 16.37 3.02
C CYS A 132 -4.95 15.24 3.69
N ASP A 133 -6.17 14.97 3.23
CA ASP A 133 -7.01 13.92 3.80
C ASP A 133 -6.72 12.51 3.22
N ALA A 134 -7.39 11.50 3.78
CA ALA A 134 -7.28 10.11 3.32
C ALA A 134 -7.79 9.89 1.88
N ASN A 135 -8.54 10.85 1.32
CA ASN A 135 -9.01 10.83 -0.06
C ASN A 135 -8.02 11.52 -1.02
N LEU A 136 -6.82 11.86 -0.54
CA LEU A 136 -5.77 12.56 -1.29
C LEU A 136 -6.20 13.97 -1.73
N THR A 137 -7.10 14.59 -0.98
CA THR A 137 -7.61 15.94 -1.26
C THR A 137 -7.07 16.93 -0.24
N TRP A 138 -6.57 18.07 -0.74
CA TRP A 138 -6.16 19.17 0.12
C TRP A 138 -7.36 20.02 0.54
N THR A 139 -7.49 20.25 1.83
CA THR A 139 -8.38 21.22 2.45
C THR A 139 -7.58 22.21 3.29
N THR A 140 -8.24 23.28 3.73
CA THR A 140 -7.61 24.34 4.53
C THR A 140 -8.41 24.59 5.80
N GLU A 141 -7.74 25.00 6.86
CA GLU A 141 -8.36 25.58 8.04
C GLU A 141 -7.84 27.02 8.23
N PRO A 142 -8.70 28.05 8.18
CA PRO A 142 -10.13 27.97 7.87
C PRO A 142 -10.42 27.50 6.43
N GLU A 143 -11.61 26.94 6.21
CA GLU A 143 -12.03 26.44 4.89
C GLU A 143 -12.10 27.54 3.82
N GLY A 144 -11.81 27.16 2.57
CA GLY A 144 -12.01 28.00 1.39
C GLY A 144 -10.79 28.81 0.94
N LEU A 145 -9.61 28.55 1.52
CA LEU A 145 -8.35 29.16 1.08
C LEU A 145 -7.71 28.35 -0.05
N SER A 146 -6.85 29.00 -0.83
CA SER A 146 -6.26 28.38 -2.01
C SER A 146 -5.15 27.41 -1.64
N VAL A 147 -5.05 26.34 -2.44
CA VAL A 147 -3.94 25.40 -2.46
C VAL A 147 -3.39 25.39 -3.90
N PRO A 148 -2.07 25.50 -4.15
CA PRO A 148 -0.99 25.63 -3.16
C PRO A 148 -1.06 26.90 -2.31
N TRP A 149 -0.39 26.86 -1.17
CA TRP A 149 -0.19 28.00 -0.27
C TRP A 149 0.48 29.20 -0.97
N PRO A 150 0.28 30.42 -0.45
CA PRO A 150 0.89 31.61 -1.03
C PRO A 150 2.41 31.67 -0.80
N ASP A 151 3.10 32.31 -1.75
CA ASP A 151 4.52 32.62 -1.64
C ASP A 151 4.79 33.81 -0.72
N CYS A 152 6.05 33.94 -0.28
CA CYS A 152 6.50 35.06 0.53
C CYS A 152 7.23 36.11 -0.32
N SER A 153 6.86 37.38 -0.12
CA SER A 153 7.45 38.54 -0.79
C SER A 153 8.01 39.53 0.22
N VAL A 154 8.91 40.41 -0.23
CA VAL A 154 9.47 41.45 0.64
C VAL A 154 8.35 42.36 1.16
N HIS A 155 8.41 42.74 2.44
CA HIS A 155 7.48 43.71 3.01
C HIS A 155 7.41 44.96 2.11
N GLN A 156 6.26 45.20 1.49
CA GLN A 156 5.97 46.50 0.90
C GLN A 156 5.59 47.45 2.04
N ILE A 157 6.51 48.38 2.32
CA ILE A 157 6.28 49.53 3.21
C ILE A 157 5.47 50.60 2.46
#